data_AF-A0A1F6Z0R1-F1
#
_entry.id   AF-A0A1F6Z0R1-F1
#
_cell.length_a   1.000
_cell.length_b   1.000
_cell.length_c   1.000
_cell.angle_alpha   90.00
_cell.angle_beta   90.00
_cell.angle_gamma   90.00
#
_symmetry.space_group_name_H-M   'P 1'
#
loop_
_entity.id
_entity.type
_entity.pdbx_description
1 polymer ?
#
loop_
_entity_poly.entity_id
_entity_poly.type
_entity_poly.pdbx_seq_one_letter_code
_entity_poly.pdbx_strand_id
1 'polypeptide(L)'
;MKVSKHFINFNKQFIFGEVGSMISAPVAGYIASTFFSSPDVISALIVAGAAIGGLVPGIGMRIYDQIKVEKVSKKQFLQDAAYLYPIASLLIFTIYYPSLFFLSRYFISHGYTAIGYVIGSQIVSYAIFLSSLNLYRYLLLKFTGRNL
;
A
#
# COMPACT_ATOMS: atom_id res chain seq x y z
N MET A 1 -1.70 8.68 22.06
CA MET A 1 -1.55 7.20 22.14
C MET A 1 -0.10 6.89 22.48
N LYS A 2 0.18 6.05 23.51
CA LYS A 2 1.53 5.49 23.64
C LYS A 2 1.80 4.61 22.42
N VAL A 3 2.94 4.78 21.78
CA VAL A 3 3.36 3.93 20.65
C VAL A 3 3.60 2.52 21.22
N SER A 4 2.66 1.60 20.98
CA SER A 4 2.77 0.22 21.42
C SER A 4 3.57 -0.62 20.42
N LYS A 5 4.18 -1.72 20.88
CA LYS A 5 4.87 -2.67 19.99
C LYS A 5 3.95 -3.20 18.89
N HIS A 6 2.66 -3.39 19.21
CA HIS A 6 1.62 -3.80 18.28
C HIS A 6 1.33 -2.72 17.22
N PHE A 7 1.38 -1.43 17.59
CA PHE A 7 1.24 -0.34 16.62
C PHE A 7 2.42 -0.31 15.64
N ILE A 8 3.65 -0.51 16.13
CA ILE A 8 4.85 -0.54 15.29
C ILE A 8 4.82 -1.74 14.34
N ASN A 9 4.52 -2.94 14.85
CA ASN A 9 4.46 -4.16 14.03
C ASN A 9 3.40 -4.06 12.92
N PHE A 10 2.24 -3.49 13.23
CA PHE A 10 1.20 -3.26 12.22
C PHE A 10 1.70 -2.35 11.09
N ASN A 11 2.24 -1.17 11.42
CA ASN A 11 2.70 -0.22 10.40
C ASN A 11 3.88 -0.77 9.59
N LYS A 12 4.75 -1.55 10.23
CA LYS A 12 5.86 -2.24 9.57
C LYS A 12 5.38 -3.13 8.41
N GLN A 13 4.27 -3.87 8.58
CA GLN A 13 3.71 -4.72 7.51
C GLN A 13 3.37 -3.92 6.25
N PHE A 14 2.76 -2.74 6.42
CA PHE A 14 2.42 -1.86 5.30
C PHE A 14 3.65 -1.20 4.69
N ILE A 15 4.66 -0.87 5.50
CA ILE A 15 5.93 -0.30 5.00
C ILE A 15 6.65 -1.31 4.11
N PHE A 16 6.69 -2.59 4.50
CA PHE A 16 7.28 -3.64 3.65
C PHE A 16 6.52 -3.80 2.33
N GLY A 17 5.20 -3.72 2.36
CA GLY A 17 4.38 -3.65 1.15
C GLY A 17 4.76 -2.44 0.29
N GLU A 18 4.86 -1.26 0.88
CA GLU A 18 5.22 -0.05 0.14
C GLU A 18 6.61 -0.14 -0.49
N VAL A 19 7.61 -0.68 0.20
CA VAL A 19 8.95 -0.89 -0.37
C VAL A 19 8.88 -1.76 -1.63
N GLY A 20 8.09 -2.84 -1.61
CA GLY A 20 7.88 -3.65 -2.79
C GLY A 20 7.15 -2.92 -3.92
N SER A 21 6.17 -2.09 -3.57
CA SER A 21 5.46 -1.22 -4.51
C SER A 21 6.39 -0.18 -5.15
N MET A 22 7.29 0.42 -4.37
CA MET A 22 8.27 1.42 -4.82
C MET A 22 9.33 0.86 -5.75
N ILE A 23 9.58 -0.46 -5.74
CA ILE A 23 10.50 -1.11 -6.68
C ILE A 23 9.75 -1.53 -7.94
N SER A 24 8.60 -2.20 -7.78
CA SER A 24 7.83 -2.77 -8.88
C SER A 24 7.17 -1.72 -9.78
N ALA A 25 6.66 -0.61 -9.23
CA ALA A 25 5.98 0.41 -10.01
C ALA A 25 6.92 1.13 -10.99
N PRO A 26 8.13 1.58 -10.60
CA PRO A 26 9.10 2.13 -11.54
C PRO A 26 9.58 1.11 -12.58
N VAL A 27 9.79 -0.15 -12.19
CA VAL A 27 10.17 -1.21 -13.14
C VAL A 27 9.06 -1.42 -14.18
N ALA A 28 7.80 -1.48 -13.75
CA ALA A 28 6.65 -1.61 -14.64
C ALA A 28 6.51 -0.38 -15.56
N GLY A 29 6.70 0.83 -15.03
CA GLY A 29 6.70 2.07 -15.82
C GLY A 29 7.80 2.11 -16.86
N TYR A 30 9.01 1.69 -16.51
CA TYR A 30 10.15 1.60 -17.43
C TYR A 30 9.85 0.61 -18.57
N ILE A 31 9.45 -0.62 -18.23
CA ILE A 31 9.09 -1.64 -19.23
C ILE A 31 7.92 -1.14 -20.09
N ALA A 32 6.88 -0.55 -19.50
CA ALA A 32 5.75 -0.04 -20.26
C ALA A 32 6.18 1.05 -21.26
N SER A 33 7.08 1.95 -20.86
CA SER A 33 7.58 3.02 -21.73
C SER A 33 8.41 2.53 -22.93
N THR A 34 8.94 1.30 -22.89
CA THR A 34 9.64 0.72 -24.04
C THR A 34 8.69 0.15 -25.10
N PHE A 35 7.45 -0.18 -24.72
CA PHE A 35 6.48 -0.82 -25.63
C PHE A 35 5.28 0.09 -25.97
N PHE A 36 4.98 1.08 -25.14
CA PHE A 36 3.81 1.94 -25.27
C PHE A 36 4.19 3.41 -25.22
N SER A 37 3.47 4.23 -25.99
CA SER A 37 3.61 5.70 -25.96
C SER A 37 2.44 6.41 -25.30
N SER A 38 1.35 5.67 -24.97
CA SER A 38 0.18 6.24 -24.32
C SER A 38 0.42 6.45 -22.83
N PRO A 39 0.31 7.70 -22.31
CA PRO A 39 0.45 7.97 -20.88
C PRO A 39 -0.55 7.19 -20.02
N ASP A 40 -1.74 6.92 -20.55
CA ASP A 40 -2.79 6.18 -19.84
C ASP A 40 -2.41 4.71 -19.65
N VAL A 41 -1.89 4.07 -20.69
CA VAL A 41 -1.46 2.66 -20.65
C VAL A 41 -0.25 2.49 -19.72
N ILE A 42 0.73 3.39 -19.82
CA ILE A 42 1.91 3.36 -18.96
C ILE A 42 1.50 3.54 -17.49
N SER A 43 0.61 4.50 -17.20
CA SER A 43 0.14 4.75 -15.83
C SER A 43 -0.66 3.59 -15.25
N ALA A 44 -1.50 2.93 -16.06
CA ALA A 44 -2.22 1.74 -15.63
C ALA A 44 -1.25 0.58 -15.29
N LEU A 45 -0.19 0.41 -16.08
CA LEU A 45 0.85 -0.61 -15.82
C LEU A 45 1.71 -0.27 -14.60
N ILE A 46 1.98 1.00 -14.33
CA ILE A 46 2.61 1.45 -13.07
C ILE A 46 1.75 1.04 -11.87
N VAL A 47 0.44 1.28 -11.92
CA VAL A 47 -0.50 0.86 -10.87
C VAL A 47 -0.54 -0.65 -10.71
N ALA A 48 -0.56 -1.41 -11.81
CA ALA A 48 -0.52 -2.87 -11.77
C ALA A 48 0.79 -3.40 -11.14
N GLY A 49 1.93 -2.80 -11.51
CA GLY A 49 3.22 -3.09 -10.92
C GLY A 49 3.21 -2.84 -9.42
N ALA A 50 2.77 -1.64 -9.01
CA ALA A 50 2.62 -1.23 -7.61
C ALA A 50 1.77 -2.22 -6.80
N ALA A 51 0.67 -2.69 -7.38
CA ALA A 51 -0.23 -3.65 -6.75
C ALA A 51 0.44 -5.01 -6.51
N ILE A 52 1.06 -5.56 -7.55
CA ILE A 52 1.72 -6.87 -7.48
C ILE A 52 2.90 -6.82 -6.51
N GLY A 53 3.77 -5.81 -6.64
CA GLY A 53 4.94 -5.69 -5.80
C GLY A 53 4.63 -5.28 -4.37
N GLY A 54 3.49 -4.67 -4.09
CA GLY A 54 3.06 -4.38 -2.72
C GLY A 54 2.39 -5.56 -2.01
N LEU A 55 1.61 -6.35 -2.75
CA LEU A 55 0.87 -7.49 -2.21
C LEU A 55 1.78 -8.55 -1.60
N VAL A 56 2.81 -8.97 -2.35
CA VAL A 56 3.66 -10.11 -1.95
C VAL A 56 4.46 -9.80 -0.67
N PRO A 57 5.20 -8.68 -0.57
CA PRO A 57 5.96 -8.35 0.64
C PRO A 57 5.07 -7.97 1.81
N GLY A 58 3.95 -7.28 1.57
CA GLY A 58 3.00 -6.90 2.62
C GLY A 58 2.34 -8.11 3.28
N ILE A 59 1.80 -9.03 2.48
CA ILE A 59 1.22 -10.29 2.99
C ILE A 59 2.30 -11.16 3.63
N GLY A 60 3.46 -11.30 2.97
CA GLY A 60 4.58 -12.10 3.48
C GLY A 60 5.01 -11.63 4.87
N MET A 61 5.17 -10.31 5.05
CA MET A 61 5.55 -9.74 6.35
C MET A 61 4.47 -9.92 7.41
N ARG A 62 3.19 -9.79 7.05
CA ARG A 62 2.08 -10.02 7.98
C ARG A 62 2.00 -11.47 8.44
N ILE A 63 2.15 -12.42 7.52
CA ILE A 63 2.20 -13.85 7.84
C ILE A 63 3.38 -14.14 8.77
N TYR A 64 4.55 -13.58 8.46
CA TYR A 64 5.75 -13.74 9.29
C TYR A 64 5.54 -13.20 10.71
N ASP A 65 5.07 -11.96 10.85
CA ASP A 65 4.87 -11.34 12.17
C ASP A 65 3.77 -12.05 12.97
N GLN A 66 2.59 -12.26 12.40
CA GLN A 66 1.45 -12.75 13.18
C GLN A 66 1.55 -14.24 13.49
N ILE A 67 2.06 -15.06 12.56
CA ILE A 67 2.13 -16.51 12.74
C ILE A 67 3.44 -16.94 13.41
N LYS A 68 4.59 -16.37 13.01
CA LYS A 68 5.89 -16.81 13.56
C LYS A 68 6.34 -16.04 14.79
N VAL A 69 6.16 -14.72 14.82
CA VAL A 69 6.67 -13.88 15.92
C VAL A 69 5.66 -13.79 17.06
N GLU A 70 4.41 -13.46 16.76
CA GLU A 70 3.36 -13.21 17.76
C GLU A 70 2.56 -14.48 18.10
N LYS A 71 2.76 -15.58 17.36
CA LYS A 71 2.11 -16.89 17.55
C LYS A 71 0.57 -16.79 17.65
N VAL A 72 -0.02 -15.84 16.92
CA VAL A 72 -1.46 -15.62 16.88
C VAL A 72 -2.15 -16.85 16.27
N SER A 73 -3.28 -17.25 16.84
CA SER A 73 -4.05 -18.37 16.30
C SER A 73 -4.57 -18.06 14.90
N LYS A 74 -4.66 -19.08 14.02
CA LYS A 74 -5.23 -18.92 12.66
C LYS A 74 -6.62 -18.28 12.69
N LYS A 75 -7.44 -18.61 13.68
CA LYS A 75 -8.80 -18.08 13.86
C LYS A 75 -8.77 -16.57 14.11
N GLN A 76 -7.87 -16.11 14.98
CA GLN A 76 -7.74 -14.69 15.31
C GLN A 76 -7.15 -13.90 14.14
N PHE A 77 -6.15 -14.46 13.45
CA PHE A 77 -5.61 -13.89 12.20
C PHE A 77 -6.71 -13.64 11.15
N LEU A 78 -7.58 -14.64 10.90
CA LEU A 78 -8.66 -14.53 9.93
C LEU A 78 -9.72 -13.50 10.35
N GLN A 79 -10.01 -13.39 11.65
CA GLN A 79 -10.90 -12.37 12.16
C GLN A 79 -10.31 -10.97 11.95
N ASP A 80 -9.05 -10.74 12.31
CA ASP A 80 -8.40 -9.45 12.13
C ASP A 80 -8.30 -9.06 10.65
N ALA A 81 -7.99 -10.05 9.79
CA ALA A 81 -8.01 -9.90 8.34
C ALA A 81 -9.40 -9.48 7.81
N ALA A 82 -10.49 -10.05 8.33
CA ALA A 82 -11.85 -9.73 7.89
C ALA A 82 -12.27 -8.29 8.22
N TYR A 83 -11.76 -7.70 9.30
CA TYR A 83 -12.03 -6.29 9.64
C TYR A 83 -11.10 -5.32 8.94
N LEU A 84 -9.87 -5.75 8.64
CA LEU A 84 -8.85 -4.87 8.10
C LEU A 84 -8.89 -4.79 6.57
N TYR A 85 -8.92 -5.94 5.88
CA TYR A 85 -8.75 -5.97 4.43
C TYR A 85 -9.85 -5.25 3.66
N PRO A 86 -11.15 -5.31 4.03
CA PRO A 86 -12.16 -4.56 3.29
C PRO A 86 -11.91 -3.05 3.28
N ILE A 87 -11.54 -2.48 4.44
CA ILE A 87 -11.23 -1.04 4.55
C ILE A 87 -9.89 -0.71 3.90
N ALA A 88 -8.87 -1.54 4.09
CA ALA A 88 -7.58 -1.35 3.43
C ALA A 88 -7.74 -1.39 1.90
N SER A 89 -8.47 -2.36 1.36
CA SER A 89 -8.80 -2.46 -0.07
C SER A 89 -9.59 -1.25 -0.54
N LEU A 90 -10.60 -0.81 0.21
CA LEU A 90 -11.35 0.40 -0.13
C LEU A 90 -10.42 1.62 -0.24
N LEU A 91 -9.57 1.86 0.75
CA LEU A 91 -8.62 2.97 0.73
C LEU A 91 -7.60 2.85 -0.42
N ILE A 92 -7.16 1.63 -0.73
CA ILE A 92 -6.27 1.36 -1.86
C ILE A 92 -6.94 1.73 -3.19
N PHE A 93 -8.17 1.26 -3.42
CA PHE A 93 -8.88 1.47 -4.68
C PHE A 93 -9.46 2.88 -4.85
N THR A 94 -9.75 3.59 -3.76
CA THR A 94 -10.36 4.92 -3.82
C THR A 94 -9.36 6.05 -3.68
N ILE A 95 -8.22 5.82 -3.02
CA ILE A 95 -7.23 6.86 -2.74
C ILE A 95 -5.89 6.51 -3.37
N TYR A 96 -5.28 5.39 -2.99
CA TYR A 96 -3.88 5.10 -3.33
C TYR A 96 -3.66 4.92 -4.85
N TYR A 97 -4.35 3.98 -5.48
CA TYR A 97 -4.18 3.72 -6.91
C TYR A 97 -4.69 4.85 -7.82
N PRO A 98 -5.83 5.50 -7.55
CA PRO A 98 -6.24 6.67 -8.32
C PRO A 98 -5.21 7.79 -8.25
N SER A 99 -4.69 8.10 -7.06
CA SER A 99 -3.67 9.15 -6.89
C SER A 99 -2.40 8.80 -7.66
N LEU A 100 -1.92 7.55 -7.56
CA LEU A 100 -0.76 7.08 -8.30
C LEU A 100 -0.99 7.15 -9.82
N PHE A 101 -2.17 6.76 -10.31
CA PHE A 101 -2.53 6.82 -11.72
C PHE A 101 -2.49 8.26 -12.25
N PHE A 102 -3.23 9.17 -11.61
CA PHE A 102 -3.35 10.55 -12.09
C PHE A 102 -2.02 11.30 -12.03
N LEU A 103 -1.24 11.09 -10.96
CA LEU A 103 0.07 11.70 -10.83
C LEU A 103 1.05 11.15 -11.87
N SER A 104 1.15 9.82 -12.02
CA SER A 104 2.02 9.21 -13.04
C SER A 104 1.67 9.70 -14.44
N ARG A 105 0.37 9.72 -14.77
CA ARG A 105 -0.14 10.21 -16.06
C ARG A 105 0.25 11.66 -16.30
N TYR A 106 0.07 12.52 -15.29
CA TYR A 106 0.45 13.93 -15.37
C TYR A 106 1.94 14.10 -15.68
N PHE A 107 2.82 13.39 -14.96
CA PHE A 107 4.27 13.51 -15.17
C PHE A 107 4.74 12.98 -16.52
N ILE A 108 4.21 11.84 -16.95
CA ILE A 108 4.51 11.25 -18.27
C ILE A 108 4.07 12.21 -19.39
N SER A 109 2.87 12.80 -19.27
CA SER A 109 2.32 13.70 -20.29
C SER A 109 3.12 15.01 -20.44
N HIS A 110 3.88 15.41 -19.42
CA HIS A 110 4.69 16.63 -19.42
C HIS A 110 6.20 16.36 -19.60
N GLY A 111 6.59 15.14 -19.99
CA GLY A 111 7.97 14.80 -20.30
C GLY A 111 8.93 14.79 -19.10
N TYR A 112 8.40 14.81 -17.87
CA TYR A 112 9.24 14.68 -16.69
C TYR A 112 9.78 13.25 -16.56
N THR A 113 10.99 13.10 -16.03
CA THR A 113 11.56 11.77 -15.74
C THR A 113 10.65 11.05 -14.75
N ALA A 114 9.96 10.02 -15.25
CA ALA A 114 8.85 9.36 -14.56
C ALA A 114 9.21 8.87 -13.15
N ILE A 115 10.47 8.53 -12.88
CA ILE A 115 10.89 7.86 -11.65
C ILE A 115 10.79 8.77 -10.41
N GLY A 116 11.34 9.99 -10.46
CA GLY A 116 11.42 10.85 -9.27
C GLY A 116 10.05 11.32 -8.79
N TYR A 117 9.17 11.63 -9.73
CA TYR A 117 7.82 12.08 -9.43
C TYR A 117 6.85 10.95 -9.10
N VAL A 118 7.06 9.74 -9.65
CA VAL A 118 6.34 8.53 -9.22
C VAL A 118 6.67 8.22 -7.76
N ILE A 119 7.94 8.29 -7.36
CA ILE A 119 8.35 8.08 -5.95
C ILE A 119 7.70 9.12 -5.03
N GLY A 120 7.73 10.41 -5.42
CA GLY A 120 7.06 11.47 -4.65
C GLY A 120 5.55 11.24 -4.51
N SER A 121 4.90 10.83 -5.61
CA SER A 121 3.46 10.52 -5.61
C SER A 121 3.11 9.31 -4.75
N GLN A 122 3.96 8.27 -4.75
CA GLN A 122 3.81 7.10 -3.89
C GLN A 122 3.94 7.49 -2.42
N ILE A 123 4.95 8.28 -2.04
CA ILE A 123 5.14 8.72 -0.65
C ILE A 123 3.90 9.46 -0.14
N VAL A 124 3.37 10.41 -0.92
CA VAL A 124 2.18 11.18 -0.53
C VAL A 124 0.95 10.28 -0.45
N SER A 125 0.71 9.44 -1.48
CA SER A 125 -0.43 8.53 -1.52
C SER A 125 -0.39 7.53 -0.37
N TYR A 126 0.80 7.00 -0.08
CA TYR A 126 1.05 6.08 1.02
C TYR A 126 0.85 6.75 2.38
N ALA A 127 1.31 7.99 2.56
CA ALA A 127 1.11 8.73 3.80
C ALA A 127 -0.38 8.98 4.08
N ILE A 128 -1.18 9.31 3.06
CA ILE A 128 -2.64 9.47 3.19
C ILE A 128 -3.30 8.13 3.52
N PHE A 129 -2.92 7.07 2.81
CA PHE A 129 -3.42 5.71 3.06
C PHE A 129 -3.13 5.25 4.50
N LEU A 130 -1.88 5.38 4.95
CA LEU A 130 -1.44 4.93 6.27
C LEU A 130 -2.10 5.74 7.39
N SER A 131 -2.22 7.06 7.20
CA SER A 131 -2.95 7.94 8.12
C SER A 131 -4.42 7.54 8.25
N SER A 132 -5.09 7.29 7.12
CA SER A 132 -6.49 6.88 7.08
C SER A 132 -6.73 5.52 7.74
N LEU A 133 -5.82 4.56 7.51
CA LEU A 133 -5.89 3.24 8.09
C LEU A 133 -5.66 3.25 9.61
N ASN A 134 -4.74 4.07 10.08
CA ASN A 134 -4.50 4.24 11.52
C ASN A 134 -5.66 4.99 12.20
N LEU A 135 -6.29 5.95 11.52
CA LEU A 135 -7.52 6.57 12.01
C LEU A 135 -8.64 5.53 12.16
N TYR A 136 -8.82 4.66 11.16
CA TYR A 136 -9.78 3.56 11.25
C TYR A 136 -9.50 2.63 12.44
N ARG A 137 -8.25 2.21 12.65
CA ARG A 137 -7.87 1.39 13.82
C ARG A 137 -8.19 2.08 15.14
N TYR A 138 -7.90 3.38 15.24
CA TYR A 138 -8.23 4.16 16.42
C TYR A 138 -9.74 4.19 16.68
N LEU A 139 -10.55 4.42 15.65
CA LEU A 139 -12.01 4.43 15.77
C LEU A 139 -12.53 3.04 16.16
N LEU A 140 -12.01 1.97 15.57
CA LEU A 140 -12.39 0.60 15.88
C LEU A 140 -12.09 0.25 17.35
N LEU A 141 -10.92 0.63 17.85
CA LEU A 141 -10.59 0.49 19.27
C LEU A 141 -11.54 1.28 20.17
N LYS A 142 -11.83 2.53 19.80
CA LYS A 142 -12.68 3.42 20.58
C LYS A 142 -14.14 2.94 20.67
N PHE A 143 -14.69 2.43 19.57
CA PHE A 143 -16.12 2.07 19.50
C PHE A 143 -16.42 0.60 19.78
N THR A 144 -15.46 -0.31 19.56
CA THR A 144 -15.69 -1.76 19.71
C THR A 144 -14.77 -2.43 20.73
N GLY A 145 -13.78 -1.71 21.27
CA GLY A 145 -12.76 -2.26 22.16
C GLY A 145 -11.76 -3.19 21.46
N ARG A 146 -11.88 -3.42 20.14
CA ARG A 146 -10.99 -4.29 19.38
C ARG A 146 -9.68 -3.58 19.04
N ASN A 147 -8.57 -4.30 19.21
CA ASN A 147 -7.25 -3.85 18.81
C ASN A 147 -6.79 -4.72 17.62
N LEU A 148 -6.64 -4.10 16.44
CA LEU A 148 -6.14 -4.71 15.20
C LEU A 148 -4.66 -4.44 14.99
#